data_AF-X1CSG7-F1
#
_entry.id   AF-X1CSG7-F1
#
_cell.length_a   1.000
_cell.length_b   1.000
_cell.length_c   1.000
_cell.angle_alpha   90.00
_cell.angle_beta   90.00
_cell.angle_gamma   90.00
#
_symmetry.space_group_name_H-M   'P 1'
#
loop_
_entity.id
_entity.type
_entity.pdbx_description
1 polymer ?
#
loop_
_entity_poly.entity_id
_entity_poly.type
_entity_poly.pdbx_seq_one_letter_code
_entity_poly.pdbx_strand_id
1 'polypeptide(L)'
;MGLNPYKIEIANIREQCSWVHQDNKERATEKAVKIIEATVEKVKLNKPLAPLSVPITKRALVIGGGIAGIQASLDIADSGYEVILVEKNQSIGGHMLQLSETFPTLDCPQCIATPKMVQVGQHPRIKLLAYSEVEEVS
;
A
#
# COMPACT_ATOMS: atom_id res chain seq x y z
N MET A 1 -24.16 -17.76 -13.84
CA MET A 1 -22.93 -18.58 -13.71
C MET A 1 -21.86 -17.93 -14.57
N GLY A 2 -20.72 -17.54 -13.98
CA GLY A 2 -19.64 -16.84 -14.68
C GLY A 2 -18.42 -17.73 -14.91
N LEU A 3 -17.45 -17.22 -15.66
CA LEU A 3 -16.16 -17.88 -15.87
C LEU A 3 -15.38 -17.97 -14.55
N ASN A 4 -14.73 -19.11 -14.28
CA ASN A 4 -13.86 -19.23 -13.10
C ASN A 4 -12.64 -18.30 -13.26
N PRO A 5 -12.32 -17.43 -12.29
CA PRO A 5 -11.22 -16.46 -12.41
C PRO A 5 -9.85 -17.10 -12.69
N TYR A 6 -9.63 -18.32 -12.23
CA TYR A 6 -8.38 -19.07 -12.44
C TYR A 6 -8.29 -19.72 -13.82
N LYS A 7 -9.32 -19.59 -14.67
CA LYS A 7 -9.31 -19.97 -16.09
C LYS A 7 -9.07 -18.78 -17.03
N ILE A 8 -8.55 -17.68 -16.50
CA ILE A 8 -8.17 -16.49 -17.27
C ILE A 8 -6.64 -16.37 -17.22
N GLU A 9 -6.03 -16.08 -18.36
CA GLU A 9 -4.59 -15.80 -18.47
C GLU A 9 -4.39 -14.48 -19.23
N ILE A 10 -3.37 -13.71 -18.85
CA ILE A 10 -3.07 -12.39 -19.42
C ILE A 10 -1.76 -12.48 -20.21
N ALA A 11 -1.84 -12.27 -21.53
CA ALA A 11 -0.68 -12.13 -22.39
C ALA A 11 -0.17 -10.68 -22.33
N ASN A 12 0.96 -10.44 -21.66
CA ASN A 12 1.54 -9.09 -21.62
C ASN A 12 2.28 -8.78 -22.93
N ILE A 13 1.59 -8.14 -23.87
CA ILE A 13 2.17 -7.68 -25.14
C ILE A 13 2.55 -6.19 -25.12
N ARG A 14 2.41 -5.50 -23.98
CA ARG A 14 2.71 -4.07 -23.87
C ARG A 14 4.08 -3.84 -23.23
N GLU A 15 4.19 -4.00 -21.92
CA GLU A 15 5.44 -3.81 -21.18
C GLU A 15 6.51 -4.80 -21.63
N GLN A 16 6.12 -6.05 -21.93
CA GLN A 16 7.08 -7.09 -22.34
C GLN A 16 7.30 -7.18 -23.85
N CYS A 17 6.60 -6.38 -24.66
CA CYS A 17 6.74 -6.42 -26.11
C CYS A 17 6.73 -5.01 -26.73
N SER A 18 5.57 -4.39 -26.95
CA SER A 18 5.49 -3.15 -27.74
C SER A 18 6.36 -2.01 -27.23
N TRP A 19 6.46 -1.81 -25.91
CA TRP A 19 7.20 -0.67 -25.35
C TRP A 19 8.71 -0.80 -25.45
N VAL A 20 9.23 -2.03 -25.51
CA VAL A 20 10.68 -2.28 -25.54
C VAL A 20 11.18 -2.69 -26.93
N HIS A 21 10.30 -2.68 -27.96
CA HIS A 21 10.60 -2.98 -29.37
C HIS A 21 9.96 -1.93 -30.31
N GLN A 22 9.95 -0.65 -29.90
CA GLN A 22 9.28 0.42 -30.66
C GLN A 22 9.92 0.68 -32.02
N ASP A 23 11.22 0.41 -32.11
CA ASP A 23 12.09 0.56 -33.27
C ASP A 23 11.96 -0.58 -34.28
N ASN A 24 11.36 -1.71 -33.90
CA ASN A 24 11.21 -2.87 -34.79
C ASN A 24 9.85 -3.55 -34.60
N LYS A 25 8.86 -3.07 -35.35
CA LYS A 25 7.45 -3.51 -35.24
C LYS A 25 7.23 -4.91 -35.76
N GLU A 26 7.98 -5.33 -36.78
CA GLU A 26 7.92 -6.68 -37.33
C GLU A 26 8.31 -7.69 -36.24
N ARG A 27 9.48 -7.49 -35.61
CA ARG A 27 9.95 -8.34 -34.51
C ARG A 27 9.03 -8.28 -33.28
N ALA A 28 8.46 -7.11 -32.98
CA ALA A 28 7.48 -6.98 -31.90
C ALA A 28 6.22 -7.83 -32.17
N THR A 29 5.75 -7.85 -33.43
CA THR A 29 4.57 -8.65 -33.81
C THR A 29 4.86 -10.13 -33.69
N GLU A 30 6.00 -10.61 -34.20
CA GLU A 30 6.42 -12.00 -34.06
C GLU A 30 6.51 -12.45 -32.60
N LYS A 31 7.07 -11.59 -31.74
CA LYS A 31 7.16 -11.85 -30.31
C LYS A 31 5.78 -11.88 -29.65
N ALA A 32 4.89 -10.94 -30.00
CA ALA A 32 3.54 -10.89 -29.46
C ALA A 32 2.74 -12.15 -29.77
N VAL A 33 2.82 -12.66 -31.01
CA VAL A 33 2.19 -13.93 -31.40
C VAL A 33 2.69 -15.08 -30.52
N LYS A 34 4.01 -15.22 -30.34
CA LYS A 34 4.60 -16.26 -29.49
C LYS A 34 4.14 -16.17 -28.03
N ILE A 35 4.04 -14.96 -27.47
CA ILE A 35 3.52 -14.73 -26.11
C ILE A 35 2.06 -15.19 -26.03
N ILE A 36 1.23 -14.83 -27.02
CA ILE A 36 -0.18 -15.22 -27.06
C ILE A 36 -0.32 -16.74 -27.17
N GLU A 37 0.43 -17.39 -28.06
CA GLU A 37 0.41 -18.84 -28.23
C GLU A 37 0.77 -19.57 -26.93
N ALA A 38 1.86 -19.17 -26.27
CA ALA A 38 2.25 -19.75 -24.98
C ALA A 38 1.18 -19.55 -23.90
N THR A 39 0.52 -18.38 -23.89
CA THR A 39 -0.56 -18.05 -22.95
C THR A 39 -1.80 -18.92 -23.22
N VAL A 40 -2.13 -19.16 -24.50
CA VAL A 40 -3.23 -20.02 -24.92
C VAL A 40 -2.97 -21.48 -24.54
N GLU A 41 -1.75 -21.99 -24.70
CA GLU A 41 -1.42 -23.35 -24.27
C GLU A 41 -1.49 -23.49 -22.74
N LYS A 42 -1.05 -22.48 -21.99
CA LYS A 42 -1.17 -22.46 -20.53
C LYS A 42 -2.62 -22.51 -20.07
N VAL A 43 -3.50 -21.66 -20.64
CA VAL A 43 -4.91 -21.59 -20.19
C VAL A 43 -5.67 -22.90 -20.43
N LYS A 44 -5.30 -23.68 -21.45
CA LYS A 44 -5.88 -25.03 -21.68
C LYS A 44 -5.62 -25.98 -20.51
N LEU A 45 -4.50 -25.81 -19.80
CA LEU A 45 -4.11 -26.65 -18.67
C LEU A 45 -4.64 -26.12 -17.32
N ASN A 46 -5.23 -24.93 -17.29
CA ASN A 46 -5.74 -24.34 -16.06
C ASN A 46 -6.93 -25.13 -15.50
N LYS A 47 -6.87 -25.40 -14.20
CA LYS A 47 -7.93 -26.04 -13.45
C LYS A 47 -8.77 -24.99 -12.72
N PRO A 48 -10.08 -25.20 -12.58
CA PRO A 48 -10.89 -24.31 -11.75
C PRO A 48 -10.42 -24.41 -10.30
N LEU A 49 -10.17 -23.27 -9.67
CA LEU A 49 -9.85 -23.20 -8.24
C LEU A 49 -10.95 -22.44 -7.50
N ALA A 50 -11.05 -22.71 -6.20
CA ALA A 50 -11.87 -21.94 -5.28
C ALA A 50 -10.99 -20.91 -4.57
N PRO A 51 -11.44 -19.65 -4.44
CA PRO A 51 -10.70 -18.66 -3.67
C PRO A 51 -10.61 -19.09 -2.21
N LEU A 52 -9.41 -18.99 -1.63
CA LEU A 52 -9.22 -19.20 -0.21
C LEU A 52 -9.82 -18.03 0.56
N SER A 53 -10.66 -18.31 1.55
CA SER A 53 -11.14 -17.30 2.49
C SER A 53 -10.37 -17.46 3.79
N VAL A 54 -9.65 -16.42 4.19
CA VAL A 54 -8.93 -16.35 5.46
C VAL A 54 -9.58 -15.28 6.34
N PRO A 55 -9.73 -15.53 7.65
CA PRO A 55 -10.27 -14.52 8.56
C PRO A 55 -9.32 -13.33 8.66
N ILE A 56 -9.88 -12.13 8.72
CA ILE A 56 -9.12 -10.88 8.83
C ILE A 56 -9.17 -10.38 10.26
N THR A 57 -8.01 -10.17 10.87
CA THR A 57 -7.89 -9.46 12.15
C THR A 57 -8.23 -7.99 11.93
N LYS A 58 -9.28 -7.49 12.61
CA LYS A 58 -9.79 -6.12 12.47
C LYS A 58 -8.94 -5.09 13.23
N ARG A 59 -7.64 -5.05 12.94
CA ARG A 59 -6.65 -4.17 13.55
C ARG A 59 -5.57 -3.82 12.53
N ALA A 60 -5.14 -2.57 12.54
CA ALA A 60 -4.07 -2.08 11.69
C ALA A 60 -2.77 -1.85 12.47
N LEU A 61 -1.64 -2.00 11.78
CA LEU A 61 -0.32 -1.60 12.24
C LEU A 61 0.14 -0.44 11.34
N VAL A 62 0.52 0.67 11.95
CA VAL A 62 1.10 1.84 11.27
C VAL A 62 2.53 1.99 11.75
N ILE A 63 3.47 2.04 10.80
CA ILE A 63 4.91 2.16 11.08
C ILE A 63 5.37 3.55 10.64
N GLY A 64 5.83 4.36 11.59
CA GLY A 64 6.25 5.75 11.42
C GLY A 64 5.19 6.75 11.90
N GLY A 65 5.50 7.49 12.94
CA GLY A 65 4.69 8.53 13.56
C GLY A 65 4.86 9.93 12.95
N GLY A 66 5.20 10.05 11.67
CA GLY A 66 5.14 11.33 10.96
C GLY A 66 3.69 11.79 10.69
N ILE A 67 3.49 12.97 10.08
CA ILE A 67 2.14 13.50 9.80
C ILE A 67 1.25 12.51 9.02
N ALA A 68 1.83 11.75 8.09
CA ALA A 68 1.11 10.73 7.32
C ALA A 68 0.63 9.57 8.21
N GLY A 69 1.51 9.02 9.05
CA GLY A 69 1.16 7.90 9.94
C GLY A 69 0.21 8.32 11.06
N ILE A 70 0.36 9.54 11.58
CA ILE A 70 -0.58 10.17 12.51
C ILE A 70 -1.98 10.23 11.88
N GLN A 71 -2.09 10.78 10.66
CA GLN A 71 -3.38 10.90 9.98
C GLN A 71 -3.99 9.53 9.67
N ALA A 72 -3.22 8.61 9.11
CA ALA A 72 -3.69 7.26 8.82
C ALA A 72 -4.20 6.54 10.08
N SER A 73 -3.50 6.71 11.21
CA SER A 73 -3.91 6.12 12.48
C SER A 73 -5.24 6.69 12.97
N LEU A 74 -5.41 8.02 12.90
CA LEU A 74 -6.66 8.68 13.27
C LEU A 74 -7.82 8.23 12.39
N ASP A 75 -7.66 8.23 11.06
CA ASP A 75 -8.75 7.87 10.14
C ASP A 75 -9.21 6.42 10.32
N ILE A 76 -8.27 5.48 10.50
CA ILE A 76 -8.59 4.07 10.76
C ILE A 76 -9.28 3.92 12.12
N ALA A 77 -8.78 4.63 13.14
CA ALA A 77 -9.31 4.54 14.48
C ALA A 77 -10.70 5.19 14.60
N ASP A 78 -10.95 6.31 13.94
CA ASP A 78 -12.25 6.97 13.85
C ASP A 78 -13.27 6.12 13.07
N SER A 79 -12.79 5.33 12.10
CA SER A 79 -13.60 4.32 11.40
C SER A 79 -13.96 3.10 12.27
N GLY A 80 -13.51 3.05 13.53
CA GLY A 80 -13.89 2.03 14.51
C GLY A 80 -12.92 0.86 14.66
N TYR A 81 -11.75 0.91 14.04
CA TYR A 81 -10.76 -0.17 14.10
C TYR A 81 -9.64 0.12 15.12
N GLU A 82 -9.03 -0.93 15.66
CA GLU A 82 -7.84 -0.78 16.50
C GLU A 82 -6.61 -0.46 15.65
N VAL A 83 -5.74 0.41 16.15
CA VAL A 83 -4.47 0.76 15.50
C VAL A 83 -3.32 0.65 16.49
N ILE A 84 -2.23 0.02 16.05
CA ILE A 84 -0.94 0.10 16.73
C ILE A 84 -0.07 1.03 15.91
N LEU A 85 0.34 2.16 16.48
CA LEU A 85 1.24 3.12 15.84
C LEU A 85 2.63 2.97 16.44
N VAL A 86 3.61 2.55 15.65
CA VAL A 86 5.01 2.36 16.06
C VAL A 86 5.85 3.51 15.52
N GLU A 87 6.59 4.19 16.39
CA GLU A 87 7.54 5.25 16.03
C GLU A 87 8.92 4.96 16.63
N LYS A 88 9.94 4.99 15.77
CA LYS A 88 11.34 4.73 16.10
C LYS A 88 11.91 5.73 17.10
N ASN A 89 11.57 7.01 16.95
CA ASN A 89 12.08 8.07 17.80
C ASN A 89 11.25 8.20 19.09
N GLN A 90 11.78 8.95 20.05
CA GLN A 90 11.11 9.21 21.33
C GLN A 90 9.80 10.00 21.18
N SER A 91 9.62 10.72 20.08
CA SER A 91 8.43 11.51 19.80
C SER A 91 7.93 11.25 18.38
N ILE A 92 6.61 11.30 18.24
CA ILE A 92 5.92 11.41 16.96
C ILE A 92 6.02 12.84 16.41
N GLY A 93 5.63 13.03 15.15
CA GLY A 93 5.63 14.30 14.41
C GLY A 93 6.50 14.28 13.15
N GLY A 94 7.58 13.48 13.16
CA GLY A 94 8.48 13.34 12.02
C GLY A 94 9.13 14.65 11.57
N HIS A 95 9.52 14.74 10.29
CA HIS A 95 10.18 15.93 9.74
C HIS A 95 9.30 17.19 9.75
N MET A 96 7.97 17.05 9.80
CA MET A 96 7.08 18.21 9.78
C MET A 96 7.35 19.16 10.96
N LEU A 97 7.68 18.63 12.14
CA LEU A 97 8.00 19.44 13.32
C LEU A 97 9.36 20.14 13.24
N GLN A 98 10.21 19.76 12.28
CA GLN A 98 11.53 20.37 12.05
C GLN A 98 11.46 21.55 11.08
N LEU A 99 10.32 21.76 10.42
CA LEU A 99 10.12 22.87 9.50
C LEU A 99 9.87 24.17 10.28
N SER A 100 10.23 25.30 9.68
CA SER A 100 9.87 26.62 10.19
C SER A 100 8.44 27.00 9.82
N GLU A 101 8.03 26.75 8.58
CA GLU A 101 6.74 27.13 8.00
C GLU A 101 6.30 26.10 6.95
N THR A 102 4.99 25.96 6.71
CA THR A 102 4.44 25.10 5.66
C THR A 102 3.89 25.90 4.48
N PHE A 103 4.50 25.77 3.31
CA PHE A 103 3.95 26.29 2.06
C PHE A 103 2.62 25.57 1.70
N PRO A 104 1.61 26.23 1.10
CA PRO A 104 1.57 27.62 0.63
C PRO A 104 1.14 28.66 1.66
N THR A 105 0.53 28.24 2.77
CA THR A 105 -0.09 29.14 3.74
C THR A 105 0.91 29.83 4.66
N LEU A 106 2.15 29.31 4.72
CA LEU A 106 3.22 29.75 5.62
C LEU A 106 2.82 29.60 7.10
N ASP A 107 1.93 28.66 7.39
CA ASP A 107 1.51 28.35 8.75
C ASP A 107 2.65 27.68 9.55
N CYS A 108 2.61 27.89 10.87
CA CYS A 108 3.46 27.18 11.81
C CYS A 108 3.14 25.66 11.77
N PRO A 109 4.11 24.78 11.42
CA PRO A 109 3.87 23.34 11.32
C PRO A 109 3.40 22.72 12.64
N GLN A 110 3.91 23.22 13.76
CA GLN A 110 3.55 22.77 15.10
C GLN A 110 2.07 23.08 15.41
N CYS A 111 1.51 24.18 14.89
CA CYS A 111 0.09 24.49 15.05
C CYS A 111 -0.82 23.47 14.36
N ILE A 112 -0.34 22.81 13.30
CA ILE A 112 -1.09 21.79 12.56
C ILE A 112 -0.84 20.39 13.12
N ALA A 113 0.42 20.06 13.39
CA ALA A 113 0.83 18.71 13.79
C ALA A 113 0.54 18.41 15.27
N THR A 114 0.78 19.36 16.16
CA THR A 114 0.67 19.12 17.62
C THR A 114 -0.75 18.71 18.05
N PRO A 115 -1.84 19.35 17.57
CA PRO A 115 -3.19 18.89 17.90
C PRO A 115 -3.44 17.44 17.49
N LYS A 116 -2.96 17.02 16.32
CA LYS A 116 -3.09 15.65 15.82
C LYS A 116 -2.25 14.66 16.62
N MET A 117 -1.06 15.06 17.06
CA MET A 117 -0.22 14.25 17.95
C MET A 117 -0.92 14.00 19.29
N VAL A 118 -1.55 15.03 19.86
CA VAL A 118 -2.34 14.91 21.09
C VAL A 118 -3.54 13.99 20.88
N GLN A 119 -4.27 14.14 19.77
CA GLN A 119 -5.38 13.26 19.42
C GLN A 119 -4.93 11.80 19.35
N VAL A 120 -3.83 11.50 18.64
CA VAL A 120 -3.27 10.15 18.57
C VAL A 120 -2.92 9.61 19.96
N GLY A 121 -2.27 10.42 20.81
CA GLY A 121 -1.87 10.01 22.15
C GLY A 121 -3.05 9.76 23.11
N GLN A 122 -4.22 10.34 22.84
CA GLN A 122 -5.42 10.23 23.67
C GLN A 122 -6.50 9.34 23.08
N HIS A 123 -6.36 8.90 21.82
CA HIS A 123 -7.41 8.17 21.13
C HIS A 123 -7.58 6.75 21.72
N PRO A 124 -8.79 6.34 22.12
CA PRO A 124 -9.01 5.08 22.85
C PRO A 124 -8.70 3.82 22.04
N ARG A 125 -8.68 3.93 20.70
CA ARG A 125 -8.37 2.82 19.78
C ARG A 125 -6.97 2.89 19.16
N ILE A 126 -6.13 3.85 19.56
CA ILE A 126 -4.75 3.93 19.09
C ILE A 126 -3.81 3.56 20.24
N LYS A 127 -3.02 2.51 20.03
CA LYS A 127 -1.90 2.16 20.89
C LYS A 127 -0.62 2.75 20.31
N LEU A 128 -0.16 3.86 20.88
CA LEU A 128 1.11 4.49 20.50
C LEU A 128 2.29 3.79 21.19
N LEU A 129 3.24 3.32 20.38
CA LEU A 129 4.52 2.75 20.78
C LEU A 129 5.62 3.66 20.25
N ALA A 130 5.93 4.73 20.99
CA ALA A 130 7.09 5.57 20.72
C ALA A 130 8.38 4.87 21.17
N TYR A 131 9.51 5.29 20.61
CA TYR A 131 10.82 4.68 20.83
C TYR A 131 10.83 3.16 20.62
N SER A 132 10.11 2.71 19.59
CA SER A 132 9.90 1.30 19.28
C SER A 132 10.10 1.07 17.78
N GLU A 133 10.63 -0.09 17.41
CA GLU A 133 10.81 -0.50 16.01
C GLU A 133 10.18 -1.89 15.80
N VAL A 134 9.67 -2.14 14.60
CA VAL A 134 9.16 -3.46 14.22
C VAL A 134 10.34 -4.31 13.77
N GLU A 135 10.58 -5.43 14.45
CA GLU A 135 11.68 -6.34 14.13
C GLU A 135 11.32 -7.35 13.02
N GLU A 136 10.09 -7.86 13.02
CA GLU A 136 9.64 -8.92 12.11
C GLU A 136 8.15 -8.80 11.78
N VAL A 137 7.78 -9.21 10.55
CA VAL A 137 6.40 -9.35 10.06
C VAL A 137 6.29 -10.70 9.34
N SER A 138 5.34 -11.55 9.74
CA SER A 138 5.09 -12.89 9.17
C SER A 138 3.63 -13.14 8.81
#